data_AF-A0A2H4SDB7-F1
#
_entry.id   AF-A0A2H4SDB7-F1
#
_cell.length_a   1.000
_cell.length_b   1.000
_cell.length_c   1.000
_cell.angle_alpha   90.00
_cell.angle_beta   90.00
_cell.angle_gamma   90.00
#
_symmetry.space_group_name_H-M   'P 1'
#
loop_
_entity.id
_entity.type
_entity.pdbx_description
1 polymer ?
#
loop_
_entity_poly.entity_id
_entity_poly.type
_entity_poly.pdbx_seq_one_letter_code
_entity_poly.pdbx_strand_id
1 'polypeptide(L)'
;MSPARRQRKPRNDRRGRYSDDKGRNGKKENRCYKQDCYAKCCYATLEGQRAYASYCLAHACQLGPPKCQRMKERGDKYCSEHATCAIDGCFVQPTRLSDETLPWHCERHKCRYPGCSCGAPSGSGLCSTHMTLCSVAGCLGQRRPDSALCEAHERATRNTASPLEDTPPYPDMHQRDAENWHSNEPSHADNVCRLPGCNQQRQTKDGGESNWCENHTCESYMCLQSRCHRQPSMRTCAQHACAVERCDRAALHHGAFCGRHGCGADNCAGYKETSSWFCHEHECARLRCTNKAVAGTDRCLLHLEQGGSMRNEATKTKPRGRGRGRGGGGGGDDDDGGPRPRDASPPVVILNGGPYSSSPWSRPCWEEDRAGRRRGSPACSYDCVDDGRGDHARCRDRAMRDYNKRYPFGD
;
A
#
# COMPACT_ATOMS: atom_id res chain seq x y z
N MET A 1 -51.85 77.39 -33.38
CA MET A 1 -51.18 76.08 -33.48
C MET A 1 -50.84 75.62 -32.07
N SER A 2 -51.60 74.65 -31.54
CA SER A 2 -51.45 74.13 -30.17
C SER A 2 -51.16 72.63 -30.24
N PRO A 3 -50.12 72.09 -29.58
CA PRO A 3 -49.77 70.69 -29.72
C PRO A 3 -50.65 69.79 -28.85
N ALA A 4 -51.08 68.68 -29.45
CA ALA A 4 -51.94 67.67 -28.86
C ALA A 4 -51.27 66.91 -27.69
N ARG A 5 -51.99 66.83 -26.57
CA ARG A 5 -51.68 66.01 -25.39
C ARG A 5 -51.68 64.53 -25.74
N ARG A 6 -50.49 63.89 -25.72
CA ARG A 6 -50.35 62.43 -25.72
C ARG A 6 -50.77 61.85 -24.37
N GLN A 7 -51.78 60.99 -24.37
CA GLN A 7 -52.21 60.21 -23.20
C GLN A 7 -51.15 59.14 -22.87
N ARG A 8 -50.70 59.11 -21.61
CA ARG A 8 -49.80 58.08 -21.07
C ARG A 8 -50.63 56.86 -20.65
N LYS A 9 -50.31 55.69 -21.21
CA LYS A 9 -50.80 54.37 -20.75
C LYS A 9 -50.25 54.05 -19.36
N PRO A 10 -51.04 53.47 -18.44
CA PRO A 10 -50.59 53.09 -17.11
C PRO A 10 -49.57 51.93 -17.17
N ARG A 11 -48.54 52.05 -16.32
CA ARG A 11 -47.52 51.03 -16.07
C ARG A 11 -48.21 49.81 -15.44
N ASN A 12 -48.08 48.67 -16.08
CA ASN A 12 -48.53 47.38 -15.58
C ASN A 12 -47.54 46.91 -14.51
N ASP A 13 -48.01 46.81 -13.27
CA ASP A 13 -47.26 46.28 -12.14
C ASP A 13 -46.84 44.83 -12.42
N ARG A 14 -45.55 44.65 -12.74
CA ARG A 14 -44.87 43.35 -12.69
C ARG A 14 -44.83 42.92 -11.23
N ARG A 15 -45.89 42.23 -10.79
CA ARG A 15 -45.85 41.34 -9.62
C ARG A 15 -44.68 40.38 -9.82
N GLY A 16 -43.63 40.60 -9.05
CA GLY A 16 -42.50 39.69 -8.92
C GLY A 16 -43.03 38.32 -8.53
N ARG A 17 -42.86 37.36 -9.44
CA ARG A 17 -42.97 35.95 -9.12
C ARG A 17 -41.91 35.67 -8.07
N TYR A 18 -42.33 35.42 -6.84
CA TYR A 18 -41.55 34.63 -5.90
C TYR A 18 -41.23 33.32 -6.61
N SER A 19 -39.98 33.17 -6.99
CA SER A 19 -39.48 31.93 -7.57
C SER A 19 -39.61 30.83 -6.51
N ASP A 20 -40.48 29.87 -6.79
CA ASP A 20 -40.55 28.59 -6.10
C ASP A 20 -39.22 27.84 -6.26
N ASP A 21 -38.31 28.08 -5.33
CA ASP A 21 -37.05 27.35 -5.15
C ASP A 21 -37.29 26.00 -4.43
N LYS A 22 -38.38 25.31 -4.79
CA LYS A 22 -38.80 24.03 -4.19
C LYS A 22 -38.47 22.81 -5.05
N GLY A 23 -37.72 22.98 -6.14
CA GLY A 23 -37.50 21.94 -7.15
C GLY A 23 -36.08 21.36 -7.24
N ARG A 24 -35.08 21.92 -6.57
CA ARG A 24 -33.79 21.24 -6.45
C ARG A 24 -33.91 20.26 -5.30
N ASN A 25 -34.03 18.98 -5.62
CA ASN A 25 -33.65 17.87 -4.74
C ASN A 25 -32.27 18.21 -4.19
N GLY A 26 -32.27 18.88 -3.04
CA GLY A 26 -31.09 19.42 -2.41
C GLY A 26 -30.23 18.23 -2.08
N LYS A 27 -29.21 17.99 -2.92
CA LYS A 27 -28.04 17.23 -2.54
C LYS A 27 -27.65 17.83 -1.20
N LYS A 28 -27.97 17.14 -0.11
CA LYS A 28 -27.70 17.61 1.26
C LYS A 28 -26.25 18.07 1.22
N GLU A 29 -26.04 19.38 1.31
CA GLU A 29 -24.69 19.91 1.23
C GLU A 29 -23.91 19.20 2.32
N ASN A 30 -22.80 18.54 1.95
CA ASN A 30 -21.97 17.77 2.85
C ASN A 30 -21.34 18.72 3.88
N ARG A 31 -22.14 19.09 4.89
CA ARG A 31 -21.81 20.01 5.98
C ARG A 31 -21.45 19.19 7.21
N CYS A 32 -20.50 19.71 7.98
CA CYS A 32 -20.05 19.12 9.23
C CYS A 32 -21.23 18.86 10.18
N TYR A 33 -21.32 17.67 10.76
CA TYR A 33 -22.41 17.28 11.66
C TYR A 33 -22.34 17.92 13.06
N LYS A 34 -21.23 18.62 13.38
CA LYS A 34 -21.10 19.37 14.63
C LYS A 34 -22.06 20.57 14.63
N GLN A 35 -22.84 20.73 15.71
CA GLN A 35 -23.69 21.90 15.92
C GLN A 35 -22.89 23.20 15.74
N ASP A 36 -23.49 24.16 15.04
CA ASP A 36 -22.91 25.47 14.70
C ASP A 36 -21.66 25.45 13.80
N CYS A 37 -21.33 24.32 13.18
CA CYS A 37 -20.26 24.24 12.19
C CYS A 37 -20.80 24.22 10.75
N TYR A 38 -20.60 25.32 10.03
CA TYR A 38 -21.03 25.45 8.63
C TYR A 38 -19.97 25.01 7.61
N ALA A 39 -18.84 24.45 8.06
CA ALA A 39 -17.75 24.01 7.19
C ALA A 39 -18.14 22.75 6.39
N LYS A 40 -17.57 22.60 5.19
CA LYS A 40 -17.75 21.41 4.36
C LYS A 40 -17.05 20.19 4.98
N CYS A 41 -17.66 19.02 4.90
CA CYS A 41 -17.06 17.75 5.30
C CYS A 41 -15.76 17.49 4.54
N CYS A 42 -14.77 16.92 5.22
CA CYS A 42 -13.59 16.42 4.52
C CYS A 42 -13.95 15.17 3.70
N TYR A 43 -13.15 14.87 2.68
CA TYR A 43 -13.28 13.65 1.89
C TYR A 43 -11.90 13.07 1.60
N ALA A 44 -11.85 11.75 1.41
CA ALA A 44 -10.71 11.05 0.86
C ALA A 44 -11.15 10.39 -0.46
N THR A 45 -10.23 10.25 -1.40
CA THR A 45 -10.49 9.51 -2.64
C THR A 45 -9.88 8.12 -2.49
N LEU A 46 -10.72 7.08 -2.50
CA LEU A 46 -10.32 5.67 -2.45
C LEU A 46 -10.77 5.03 -3.75
N GLU A 47 -9.87 4.42 -4.51
CA GLU A 47 -10.20 3.69 -5.75
C GLU A 47 -11.04 4.54 -6.75
N GLY A 48 -10.75 5.84 -6.83
CA GLY A 48 -11.50 6.77 -7.69
C GLY A 48 -12.86 7.24 -7.14
N GLN A 49 -13.31 6.71 -6.01
CA GLN A 49 -14.54 7.12 -5.32
C GLN A 49 -14.23 8.07 -4.16
N ARG A 50 -15.05 9.12 -3.98
CA ARG A 50 -14.92 10.06 -2.85
C ARG A 50 -15.71 9.55 -1.65
N ALA A 51 -15.00 9.15 -0.59
CA ALA A 51 -15.57 8.88 0.72
C ALA A 51 -15.58 10.17 1.55
N TYR A 52 -16.76 10.68 1.88
CA TYR A 52 -16.92 11.86 2.72
C TYR A 52 -16.95 11.47 4.19
N ALA A 53 -16.33 12.29 5.05
CA ALA A 53 -16.52 12.18 6.49
C ALA A 53 -17.83 12.84 6.91
N SER A 54 -18.32 12.47 8.09
CA SER A 54 -19.43 13.16 8.75
C SER A 54 -19.03 14.55 9.29
N TYR A 55 -17.73 14.86 9.35
CA TYR A 55 -17.19 16.07 9.96
C TYR A 55 -16.24 16.81 9.02
N CYS A 56 -16.06 18.12 9.21
CA CYS A 56 -15.05 18.89 8.48
C CYS A 56 -13.63 18.56 8.96
N LEU A 57 -12.60 19.03 8.25
CA LEU A 57 -11.19 18.76 8.61
C LEU A 57 -10.84 19.18 10.07
N ALA A 58 -11.47 20.24 10.59
CA ALA A 58 -11.25 20.70 11.96
C ALA A 58 -11.90 19.80 13.03
N HIS A 59 -12.89 18.99 12.67
CA HIS A 59 -13.68 18.16 13.59
C HIS A 59 -13.57 16.67 13.30
N ALA A 60 -13.08 16.28 12.13
CA ALA A 60 -12.79 14.90 11.80
C ALA A 60 -11.48 14.47 12.47
N CYS A 61 -11.45 13.24 12.95
CA CYS A 61 -10.21 12.57 13.32
C CYS A 61 -9.20 12.64 12.16
N GLN A 62 -7.92 12.93 12.46
CA GLN A 62 -6.88 13.10 11.44
C GLN A 62 -6.60 11.82 10.62
N LEU A 63 -7.00 10.64 11.11
CA LEU A 63 -7.03 9.41 10.31
C LEU A 63 -7.91 9.54 9.05
N GLY A 64 -8.87 10.46 9.07
CA GLY A 64 -9.78 10.75 7.99
C GLY A 64 -10.89 9.71 7.80
N PRO A 65 -11.87 10.01 6.93
CA PRO A 65 -13.02 9.14 6.66
C PRO A 65 -12.73 7.66 6.32
N PRO A 66 -11.62 7.29 5.62
CA PRO A 66 -11.39 5.88 5.30
C PRO A 66 -11.05 5.03 6.52
N LYS A 67 -10.54 5.65 7.59
CA LYS A 67 -10.04 4.96 8.78
C LYS A 67 -10.84 5.31 10.03
N CYS A 68 -11.43 6.50 10.09
CA CYS A 68 -12.21 6.96 11.23
C CYS A 68 -13.26 8.01 10.82
N GLN A 69 -14.53 7.72 11.09
CA GLN A 69 -15.64 8.65 10.87
C GLN A 69 -16.03 9.46 12.12
N ARG A 70 -15.32 9.28 13.24
CA ARG A 70 -15.68 9.87 14.52
C ARG A 70 -15.17 11.31 14.67
N MET A 71 -15.90 12.07 15.49
CA MET A 71 -15.57 13.45 15.85
C MET A 71 -14.40 13.48 16.84
N LYS A 72 -13.51 14.46 16.69
CA LYS A 72 -12.52 14.82 17.72
C LYS A 72 -13.00 15.98 18.58
N GLU A 73 -12.51 16.07 19.81
CA GLU A 73 -12.80 17.21 20.68
C GLU A 73 -12.04 18.47 20.21
N ARG A 74 -12.44 19.64 20.73
CA ARG A 74 -11.83 20.91 20.32
C ARG A 74 -10.40 20.97 20.86
N GLY A 75 -9.42 20.97 19.94
CA GLY A 75 -7.99 21.05 20.28
C GLY A 75 -7.24 19.75 20.02
N ASP A 76 -7.95 18.63 19.89
CA ASP A 76 -7.33 17.34 19.66
C ASP A 76 -7.00 17.10 18.19
N LYS A 77 -6.10 16.15 17.93
CA LYS A 77 -5.79 15.65 16.58
C LYS A 77 -6.63 14.42 16.22
N TYR A 78 -6.92 13.57 17.21
CA TYR A 78 -7.60 12.28 17.04
C TYR A 78 -8.91 12.25 17.84
N CYS A 79 -9.84 11.34 17.51
CA CYS A 79 -11.04 11.15 18.32
C CYS A 79 -10.70 10.34 19.59
N SER A 80 -11.60 10.28 20.57
CA SER A 80 -11.38 9.59 21.84
C SER A 80 -10.90 8.13 21.71
N GLU A 81 -11.31 7.41 20.67
CA GLU A 81 -10.83 6.05 20.40
C GLU A 81 -9.43 5.98 19.79
N HIS A 82 -9.09 6.95 18.95
CA HIS A 82 -7.76 7.01 18.33
C HIS A 82 -6.78 7.87 19.13
N ALA A 83 -7.23 8.41 20.26
CA ALA A 83 -6.46 9.11 21.26
C ALA A 83 -6.02 8.16 22.39
N THR A 84 -6.22 6.85 22.29
CA THR A 84 -5.67 5.87 23.23
C THR A 84 -4.58 5.03 22.57
N CYS A 85 -3.78 4.34 23.38
CA CYS A 85 -2.79 3.40 22.88
C CYS A 85 -3.48 2.27 22.10
N ALA A 86 -2.93 1.90 20.94
CA ALA A 86 -3.47 0.85 20.07
C ALA A 86 -3.38 -0.59 20.65
N ILE A 87 -2.87 -0.77 21.87
CA ILE A 87 -2.87 -2.08 22.56
C ILE A 87 -4.17 -2.22 23.34
N ASP A 88 -4.89 -3.31 23.09
CA ASP A 88 -6.15 -3.62 23.79
C ASP A 88 -5.97 -3.60 25.32
N GLY A 89 -6.87 -2.89 26.00
CA GLY A 89 -6.83 -2.71 27.46
C GLY A 89 -5.84 -1.64 27.95
N CYS A 90 -5.11 -0.96 27.06
CA CYS A 90 -4.27 0.18 27.45
C CYS A 90 -5.06 1.50 27.44
N PHE A 91 -5.40 1.99 28.63
CA PHE A 91 -6.09 3.27 28.82
C PHE A 91 -5.15 4.48 28.96
N VAL A 92 -3.86 4.32 28.61
CA VAL A 92 -2.92 5.44 28.64
C VAL A 92 -3.35 6.43 27.55
N GLN A 93 -3.94 7.53 28.00
CA GLN A 93 -4.18 8.70 27.18
C GLN A 93 -2.82 9.42 27.03
N PRO A 94 -2.44 9.83 25.81
CA PRO A 94 -1.24 10.62 25.60
C PRO A 94 -1.38 11.90 26.40
N THR A 95 -0.56 12.07 27.43
CA THR A 95 -0.54 13.28 28.29
C THR A 95 -0.17 14.54 27.52
N ARG A 96 0.24 14.40 26.26
CA ARG A 96 0.29 15.43 25.22
C ARG A 96 0.33 14.69 23.89
N LEU A 97 -0.63 15.00 23.02
CA LEU A 97 -0.77 14.50 21.65
C LEU A 97 0.62 14.31 21.01
N SER A 98 1.08 13.06 20.90
CA SER A 98 2.31 12.82 20.16
C SER A 98 2.08 13.29 18.72
N ASP A 99 3.07 13.97 18.16
CA ASP A 99 3.06 14.34 16.74
C ASP A 99 3.30 13.12 15.83
N GLU A 100 3.42 11.92 16.41
CA GLU A 100 3.72 10.69 15.69
C GLU A 100 2.49 10.19 14.91
N THR A 101 2.78 9.56 13.77
CA THR A 101 1.77 8.99 12.88
C THR A 101 1.21 7.68 13.47
N LEU A 102 -0.11 7.50 13.40
CA LEU A 102 -0.82 6.32 13.88
C LEU A 102 -0.48 5.03 13.07
N PRO A 103 -0.60 3.82 13.66
CA PRO A 103 -1.07 3.53 15.01
C PRO A 103 -0.05 3.94 16.08
N TRP A 104 -0.53 4.64 17.11
CA TRP A 104 0.34 5.14 18.17
C TRP A 104 0.34 4.17 19.35
N HIS A 105 1.54 3.91 19.86
CA HIS A 105 1.76 3.10 21.05
C HIS A 105 2.37 4.00 22.13
N CYS A 106 1.86 3.93 23.37
CA CYS A 106 2.43 4.68 24.48
C CYS A 106 3.87 4.18 24.78
N GLU A 107 4.68 4.94 25.52
CA GLU A 107 6.08 4.57 25.80
C GLU A 107 6.24 3.17 26.42
N ARG A 108 5.24 2.72 27.19
CA ARG A 108 5.22 1.36 27.76
C ARG A 108 5.00 0.28 26.70
N HIS A 109 4.27 0.61 25.63
CA HIS A 109 3.93 -0.32 24.55
C HIS A 109 4.67 -0.02 23.25
N LYS A 110 5.61 0.94 23.22
CA LYS A 110 6.44 1.19 22.04
C LYS A 110 7.53 0.12 21.96
N CYS A 111 7.71 -0.49 20.79
CA CYS A 111 8.86 -1.36 20.59
C CYS A 111 10.14 -0.52 20.62
N ARG A 112 11.09 -0.92 21.50
CA ARG A 112 12.40 -0.29 21.66
C ARG A 112 13.39 -0.67 20.56
N TYR A 113 13.02 -1.59 19.67
CA TYR A 113 13.87 -1.96 18.55
C TYR A 113 13.99 -0.78 17.57
N PRO A 114 15.20 -0.35 17.20
CA PRO A 114 15.41 0.83 16.35
C PRO A 114 14.61 0.75 15.05
N GLY A 115 13.81 1.79 14.78
CA GLY A 115 12.99 1.89 13.56
C GLY A 115 11.69 1.07 13.57
N CYS A 116 11.36 0.36 14.65
CA CYS A 116 10.11 -0.39 14.75
C CYS A 116 8.95 0.51 15.18
N SER A 117 7.88 0.54 14.40
CA SER A 117 6.62 1.21 14.74
C SER A 117 5.59 0.31 15.41
N CYS A 118 5.89 -0.99 15.58
CA CYS A 118 4.95 -1.95 16.16
C CYS A 118 4.84 -1.82 17.69
N GLY A 119 3.69 -2.22 18.21
CA GLY A 119 3.43 -2.28 19.65
C GLY A 119 4.03 -3.51 20.33
N ALA A 120 4.45 -3.33 21.60
CA ALA A 120 4.87 -4.38 22.52
C ALA A 120 3.69 -4.73 23.45
N PRO A 121 3.00 -5.87 23.27
CA PRO A 121 1.73 -6.15 23.94
C PRO A 121 1.84 -6.31 25.46
N SER A 122 2.99 -6.76 25.96
CA SER A 122 3.19 -7.07 27.38
C SER A 122 4.05 -6.03 28.12
N GLY A 123 4.28 -4.87 27.52
CA GLY A 123 5.23 -3.89 28.05
C GLY A 123 6.68 -4.38 28.11
N SER A 124 6.99 -5.49 27.44
CA SER A 124 8.34 -6.09 27.34
C SER A 124 9.34 -5.20 26.61
N GLY A 125 8.87 -4.10 26.00
CA GLY A 125 9.68 -3.24 25.13
C GLY A 125 9.98 -3.86 23.76
N LEU A 126 9.48 -5.06 23.44
CA LEU A 126 9.66 -5.71 22.14
C LEU A 126 8.30 -6.19 21.60
N CYS A 127 8.02 -5.93 20.32
CA CYS A 127 6.85 -6.48 19.64
C CYS A 127 7.02 -8.00 19.41
N SER A 128 5.94 -8.69 19.06
CA SER A 128 5.94 -10.14 18.83
C SER A 128 7.00 -10.60 17.82
N THR A 129 7.25 -9.82 16.76
CA THR A 129 8.29 -10.11 15.76
C THR A 129 9.70 -9.95 16.31
N HIS A 130 9.92 -9.04 17.25
CA HIS A 130 11.23 -8.80 17.86
C HIS A 130 11.45 -9.61 19.14
N MET A 131 10.40 -10.15 19.76
CA MET A 131 10.53 -11.11 20.86
C MET A 131 11.24 -12.39 20.43
N THR A 132 11.15 -12.76 19.14
CA THR A 132 11.81 -13.93 18.57
C THR A 132 13.24 -13.65 18.11
N LEU A 133 13.70 -12.40 18.11
CA LEU A 133 15.06 -12.04 17.69
C LEU A 133 16.00 -11.97 18.89
N CYS A 134 17.29 -12.22 18.62
CA CYS A 134 18.36 -12.06 19.57
C CYS A 134 18.41 -10.62 20.11
N SER A 135 18.61 -10.46 21.42
CA SER A 135 18.69 -9.15 22.07
C SER A 135 19.96 -8.35 21.74
N VAL A 136 20.95 -8.96 21.07
CA VAL A 136 22.16 -8.25 20.64
C VAL A 136 21.80 -7.31 19.49
N ALA A 137 22.11 -6.03 19.65
CA ALA A 137 21.80 -5.00 18.65
C ALA A 137 22.34 -5.37 17.27
N GLY A 138 21.47 -5.38 16.26
CA GLY A 138 21.81 -5.74 14.88
C GLY A 138 21.88 -7.24 14.59
N CYS A 139 21.61 -8.12 15.57
CA CYS A 139 21.58 -9.56 15.35
C CYS A 139 20.21 -10.01 14.82
N LEU A 140 20.20 -10.59 13.62
CA LEU A 140 18.99 -11.20 13.01
C LEU A 140 18.79 -12.66 13.42
N GLY A 141 19.63 -13.20 14.32
CA GLY A 141 19.54 -14.58 14.77
C GLY A 141 18.29 -14.81 15.62
N GLN A 142 17.63 -15.94 15.43
CA GLN A 142 16.47 -16.32 16.23
C GLN A 142 16.90 -16.64 17.67
N ARG A 143 16.17 -16.05 18.61
CA ARG A 143 16.32 -16.26 20.05
C ARG A 143 15.97 -17.70 20.41
N ARG A 144 16.71 -18.33 21.33
CA ARG A 144 16.26 -19.62 21.89
C ARG A 144 15.06 -19.40 22.82
N PRO A 145 14.12 -20.36 22.95
CA PRO A 145 12.92 -20.20 23.77
C PRO A 145 13.20 -19.65 25.19
N ASP A 146 14.32 -20.06 25.79
CA ASP A 146 14.65 -19.74 27.19
C ASP A 146 15.82 -18.75 27.38
N SER A 147 16.40 -18.20 26.30
CA SER A 147 17.60 -17.34 26.39
C SER A 147 17.42 -16.07 25.60
N ALA A 148 17.82 -14.89 26.10
CA ALA A 148 17.75 -13.61 25.36
C ALA A 148 18.61 -13.58 24.08
N LEU A 149 19.53 -14.52 23.95
CA LEU A 149 20.51 -14.59 22.88
C LEU A 149 20.13 -15.67 21.85
N CYS A 150 20.59 -15.50 20.61
CA CYS A 150 20.63 -16.60 19.65
C CYS A 150 21.73 -17.58 20.02
N GLU A 151 21.70 -18.77 19.43
CA GLU A 151 22.68 -19.83 19.71
C GLU A 151 24.14 -19.37 19.49
N ALA A 152 24.40 -18.54 18.48
CA ALA A 152 25.74 -18.01 18.22
C ALA A 152 26.24 -17.10 19.35
N HIS A 153 25.40 -16.17 19.81
CA HIS A 153 25.76 -15.28 20.91
C HIS A 153 25.81 -15.99 22.26
N GLU A 154 24.97 -16.99 22.48
CA GLU A 154 25.03 -17.82 23.68
C GLU A 154 26.33 -18.64 23.75
N ARG A 155 26.81 -19.18 22.63
CA ARG A 155 28.13 -19.83 22.59
C ARG A 155 29.26 -18.82 22.82
N ALA A 156 29.16 -17.62 22.24
CA ALA A 156 30.17 -16.58 22.44
C ALA A 156 30.28 -16.16 23.91
N THR A 157 29.16 -15.98 24.61
CA THR A 157 29.18 -15.60 26.04
C THR A 157 29.72 -16.72 26.93
N ARG A 158 29.43 -17.99 26.61
CA ARG A 158 30.02 -19.14 27.32
C ARG A 158 31.53 -19.24 27.11
N ASN A 159 32.01 -18.93 25.92
CA ASN A 159 33.44 -18.99 25.60
C ASN A 159 34.23 -17.81 26.20
N THR A 160 33.60 -16.66 26.43
CA THR A 160 34.26 -15.54 27.13
C THR A 160 34.22 -15.68 28.65
N ALA A 161 33.34 -16.53 29.17
CA ALA A 161 33.37 -16.96 30.56
C ALA A 161 34.41 -18.07 30.77
N SER A 162 35.68 -17.78 30.45
CA SER A 162 36.76 -18.60 30.99
C SER A 162 36.76 -18.49 32.52
N PRO A 163 37.12 -19.55 33.25
CA PRO A 163 37.27 -19.49 34.70
C PRO A 163 38.26 -18.37 35.03
N LEU A 164 37.82 -17.41 35.85
CA LEU A 164 38.75 -16.57 36.58
C LEU A 164 39.60 -17.53 37.43
N GLU A 165 40.75 -17.94 36.90
CA GLU A 165 41.77 -18.57 37.73
C GLU A 165 42.30 -17.49 38.68
N ASP A 166 42.35 -17.87 39.95
CA ASP A 166 42.88 -17.10 41.07
C ASP A 166 44.26 -16.51 40.74
N THR A 167 44.30 -15.26 40.30
CA THR A 167 45.54 -14.47 40.31
C THR A 167 45.87 -14.13 41.76
N PRO A 168 47.04 -14.56 42.28
CA PRO A 168 47.46 -14.22 43.64
C PRO A 168 47.73 -12.72 43.77
N PRO A 169 47.58 -12.16 44.99
CA PRO A 169 47.80 -10.75 45.24
C PRO A 169 49.31 -10.45 45.13
N TYR A 170 49.73 -9.78 44.05
CA TYR A 170 51.07 -9.24 43.95
C TYR A 170 51.12 -7.80 44.50
N PRO A 171 52.19 -7.42 45.23
CA PRO A 171 52.23 -6.18 45.98
C PRO A 171 52.65 -5.00 45.10
N ASP A 172 51.94 -3.91 45.35
CA ASP A 172 52.40 -2.52 45.37
C ASP A 172 53.81 -2.25 44.81
N MET A 173 53.88 -1.74 43.58
CA MET A 173 55.04 -0.97 43.11
C MET A 173 54.59 0.23 42.28
N HIS A 174 54.78 1.39 42.91
CA HIS A 174 55.32 2.63 42.34
C HIS A 174 54.58 3.30 41.16
N GLN A 175 53.78 4.28 41.57
CA GLN A 175 53.68 5.65 41.03
C GLN A 175 54.94 6.10 40.23
N ARG A 176 54.79 6.24 38.91
CA ARG A 176 55.60 7.13 38.07
C ARG A 176 54.71 7.80 37.03
N ASP A 177 54.51 9.09 37.26
CA ASP A 177 54.49 10.20 36.31
C ASP A 177 53.77 9.97 34.99
N ALA A 178 52.52 10.44 35.01
CA ALA A 178 51.85 11.00 33.87
C ALA A 178 52.69 12.12 33.27
N GLU A 179 52.93 12.05 31.96
CA GLU A 179 52.72 13.12 30.99
C GLU A 179 53.33 12.70 29.64
N ASN A 180 52.60 12.97 28.56
CA ASN A 180 53.06 12.86 27.17
C ASN A 180 52.88 11.51 26.43
N TRP A 181 51.62 11.03 26.33
CA TRP A 181 51.18 10.18 25.22
C TRP A 181 50.18 10.95 24.36
N HIS A 182 50.69 11.77 23.44
CA HIS A 182 49.89 12.31 22.35
C HIS A 182 49.48 11.16 21.42
N SER A 183 48.20 10.79 21.50
CA SER A 183 47.31 10.43 20.40
C SER A 183 47.97 9.91 19.11
N ASN A 184 48.52 8.69 19.16
CA ASN A 184 48.57 7.82 18.00
C ASN A 184 47.49 6.73 18.15
N GLU A 185 46.23 7.15 18.26
CA GLU A 185 45.15 6.24 17.90
C GLU A 185 45.31 5.95 16.40
N PRO A 186 45.37 4.68 15.98
CA PRO A 186 45.48 4.32 14.57
C PRO A 186 44.17 4.70 13.86
N SER A 187 44.08 5.95 13.41
CA SER A 187 43.00 6.57 12.63
C SER A 187 42.87 6.00 11.21
N HIS A 188 43.39 4.80 10.96
CA HIS A 188 43.57 4.23 9.62
C HIS A 188 42.65 3.04 9.28
N ALA A 189 41.89 2.51 10.24
CA ALA A 189 41.04 1.33 10.00
C ALA A 189 39.66 1.65 9.39
N ASP A 190 39.16 2.88 9.53
CA ASP A 190 37.77 3.19 9.14
C ASP A 190 37.56 3.44 7.65
N ASN A 191 38.64 3.63 6.88
CA ASN A 191 38.54 3.92 5.45
C ASN A 191 38.62 2.65 4.57
N VAL A 192 38.79 1.47 5.13
CA VAL A 192 38.95 0.22 4.39
C VAL A 192 37.63 -0.55 4.31
N CYS A 193 37.35 -1.19 3.17
CA CYS A 193 36.20 -2.03 2.97
C CYS A 193 36.04 -3.06 4.09
N ARG A 194 34.84 -3.21 4.66
CA ARG A 194 34.57 -4.18 5.74
C ARG A 194 34.62 -5.66 5.31
N LEU A 195 34.78 -5.97 4.02
CA LEU A 195 34.86 -7.36 3.57
C LEU A 195 36.23 -7.95 3.96
N PRO A 196 36.29 -9.07 4.71
CA PRO A 196 37.55 -9.69 5.10
C PRO A 196 38.45 -9.96 3.89
N GLY A 197 39.70 -9.49 3.95
CA GLY A 197 40.69 -9.63 2.87
C GLY A 197 40.62 -8.56 1.76
N CYS A 198 39.68 -7.61 1.84
CA CYS A 198 39.62 -6.48 0.90
C CYS A 198 40.31 -5.25 1.49
N ASN A 199 41.44 -4.84 0.90
CA ASN A 199 42.18 -3.64 1.30
C ASN A 199 41.80 -2.38 0.49
N GLN A 200 40.70 -2.43 -0.27
CA GLN A 200 40.25 -1.29 -1.06
C GLN A 200 39.58 -0.25 -0.17
N GLN A 201 39.73 1.03 -0.55
CA GLN A 201 39.14 2.14 0.17
C GLN A 201 37.61 2.13 0.03
N ARG A 202 36.90 2.55 1.09
CA ARG A 202 35.44 2.72 1.09
C ARG A 202 35.03 3.78 0.08
N GLN A 203 33.87 3.58 -0.53
CA GLN A 203 33.32 4.53 -1.49
C GLN A 203 32.35 5.49 -0.77
N THR A 204 32.47 6.78 -1.07
CA THR A 204 31.46 7.80 -0.74
C THR A 204 30.57 8.00 -1.95
N LYS A 205 29.26 7.79 -1.81
CA LYS A 205 28.25 8.09 -2.85
C LYS A 205 27.42 9.29 -2.41
N ASP A 206 26.61 9.85 -3.30
CA ASP A 206 25.70 10.98 -2.99
C ASP A 206 24.72 10.68 -1.83
N GLY A 207 24.54 9.40 -1.47
CA GLY A 207 23.74 8.97 -0.31
C GLY A 207 24.50 8.85 1.01
N GLY A 208 25.80 9.16 1.05
CA GLY A 208 26.67 9.03 2.23
C GLY A 208 27.83 8.05 2.05
N GLU A 209 28.56 7.83 3.14
CA GLU A 209 29.69 6.90 3.20
C GLU A 209 29.20 5.44 3.25
N SER A 210 29.66 4.61 2.32
CA SER A 210 29.38 3.17 2.35
C SER A 210 30.44 2.43 3.17
N ASN A 211 30.04 1.35 3.83
CA ASN A 211 30.99 0.48 4.56
C ASN A 211 31.83 -0.43 3.61
N TRP A 212 31.69 -0.26 2.30
CA TRP A 212 32.19 -1.17 1.27
C TRP A 212 32.95 -0.37 0.19
N CYS A 213 33.89 -1.00 -0.50
CA CYS A 213 34.54 -0.38 -1.65
C CYS A 213 33.62 -0.43 -2.89
N GLU A 214 33.98 0.27 -3.96
CA GLU A 214 33.21 0.30 -5.22
C GLU A 214 32.87 -1.10 -5.77
N ASN A 215 33.79 -2.05 -5.63
CA ASN A 215 33.61 -3.44 -6.07
C ASN A 215 32.68 -4.26 -5.18
N HIS A 216 32.40 -3.79 -3.96
CA HIS A 216 31.55 -4.48 -2.99
C HIS A 216 30.30 -3.68 -2.63
N THR A 217 30.15 -2.43 -3.09
CA THR A 217 28.93 -1.63 -2.96
C THR A 217 27.98 -1.93 -4.11
N CYS A 218 26.68 -2.02 -3.80
CA CYS A 218 25.63 -2.18 -4.80
C CYS A 218 25.68 -1.06 -5.85
N GLU A 219 25.60 -1.40 -7.13
CA GLU A 219 25.63 -0.44 -8.26
C GLU A 219 24.34 0.40 -8.36
N SER A 220 23.22 -0.06 -7.77
CA SER A 220 21.96 0.69 -7.74
C SER A 220 22.16 2.10 -7.14
N TYR A 221 21.49 3.09 -7.76
CA TYR A 221 21.57 4.50 -7.35
C TYR A 221 21.18 4.66 -5.87
N MET A 222 22.02 5.36 -5.11
CA MET A 222 21.89 5.60 -3.66
C MET A 222 21.85 4.36 -2.75
N CYS A 223 22.12 3.15 -3.27
CA CYS A 223 22.19 1.96 -2.41
C CYS A 223 23.59 1.81 -1.80
N LEU A 224 23.66 1.90 -0.46
CA LEU A 224 24.89 1.71 0.31
C LEU A 224 25.10 0.27 0.80
N GLN A 225 24.23 -0.66 0.41
CA GLN A 225 24.32 -2.07 0.81
C GLN A 225 25.43 -2.81 0.06
N SER A 226 25.93 -3.89 0.66
CA SER A 226 26.91 -4.75 0.00
C SER A 226 26.30 -5.48 -1.20
N ARG A 227 27.12 -5.74 -2.21
CA ARG A 227 26.78 -6.62 -3.34
C ARG A 227 26.43 -8.02 -2.83
N CYS A 228 25.53 -8.68 -3.54
CA CYS A 228 25.10 -10.01 -3.17
C CYS A 228 26.23 -11.01 -3.36
N HIS A 229 26.62 -11.73 -2.30
CA HIS A 229 27.62 -12.81 -2.38
C HIS A 229 27.13 -14.06 -3.13
N ARG A 230 25.85 -14.13 -3.52
CA ARG A 230 25.28 -15.33 -4.18
C ARG A 230 25.93 -15.61 -5.54
N GLN A 231 26.36 -14.58 -6.27
CA GLN A 231 27.04 -14.73 -7.55
C GLN A 231 28.11 -13.64 -7.74
N PRO A 232 29.37 -14.01 -8.05
CA PRO A 232 30.45 -13.04 -8.27
C PRO A 232 30.21 -12.05 -9.40
N SER A 233 29.37 -12.42 -10.39
CA SER A 233 29.00 -11.57 -11.52
C SER A 233 27.96 -10.51 -11.18
N MET A 234 27.23 -10.64 -10.05
CA MET A 234 26.18 -9.70 -9.71
C MET A 234 26.75 -8.42 -9.11
N ARG A 235 26.36 -7.29 -9.70
CA ARG A 235 26.77 -5.95 -9.29
C ARG A 235 25.81 -5.28 -8.31
N THR A 236 24.71 -5.94 -7.97
CA THR A 236 23.65 -5.41 -7.09
C THR A 236 23.55 -6.20 -5.78
N CYS A 237 22.99 -5.56 -4.74
CA CYS A 237 22.70 -6.21 -3.46
C CYS A 237 21.50 -7.16 -3.57
N ALA A 238 21.22 -7.95 -2.53
CA ALA A 238 20.10 -8.90 -2.52
C ALA A 238 18.73 -8.26 -2.75
N GLN A 239 18.53 -6.99 -2.34
CA GLN A 239 17.28 -6.25 -2.58
C GLN A 239 17.11 -5.79 -4.03
N HIS A 240 18.23 -5.58 -4.73
CA HIS A 240 18.28 -5.13 -6.12
C HIS A 240 18.64 -6.27 -7.08
N ALA A 241 18.70 -7.51 -6.60
CA ALA A 241 18.90 -8.69 -7.41
C ALA A 241 17.56 -9.25 -7.86
N CYS A 242 17.48 -9.76 -9.09
CA CYS A 242 16.29 -10.46 -9.53
C CYS A 242 16.05 -11.69 -8.64
N ALA A 243 14.81 -11.87 -8.17
CA ALA A 243 14.42 -12.99 -7.31
C ALA A 243 14.40 -14.35 -8.04
N VAL A 244 14.50 -14.37 -9.37
CA VAL A 244 14.60 -15.61 -10.14
C VAL A 244 15.99 -16.19 -9.98
N GLU A 245 16.06 -17.45 -9.55
CA GLU A 245 17.33 -18.14 -9.37
C GLU A 245 18.19 -18.09 -10.64
N ARG A 246 19.49 -17.83 -10.46
CA ARG A 246 20.48 -17.70 -11.53
C ARG A 246 20.25 -16.56 -12.52
N CYS A 247 19.35 -15.63 -12.23
CA CYS A 247 19.30 -14.37 -12.96
C CYS A 247 20.33 -13.39 -12.40
N ASP A 248 21.22 -12.91 -13.25
CA ASP A 248 22.29 -11.96 -12.95
C ASP A 248 21.89 -10.50 -13.17
N ARG A 249 20.65 -10.25 -13.60
CA ARG A 249 20.14 -8.91 -13.88
C ARG A 249 19.61 -8.24 -12.62
N ALA A 250 19.81 -6.93 -12.54
CA ALA A 250 19.23 -6.10 -11.50
C ALA A 250 17.68 -6.13 -11.56
N ALA A 251 17.05 -6.18 -10.40
CA ALA A 251 15.61 -5.96 -10.27
C ALA A 251 15.25 -4.51 -10.64
N LEU A 252 14.04 -4.30 -11.15
CA LEU A 252 13.51 -2.95 -11.40
C LEU A 252 13.31 -2.21 -10.06
N HIS A 253 13.43 -0.88 -10.08
CA HIS A 253 13.40 -0.02 -8.88
C HIS A 253 12.22 -0.26 -7.90
N HIS A 254 11.12 -0.83 -8.38
CA HIS A 254 9.89 -1.03 -7.60
C HIS A 254 9.48 -2.50 -7.45
N GLY A 255 10.37 -3.46 -7.75
CA GLY A 255 10.00 -4.87 -7.70
C GLY A 255 11.14 -5.81 -7.40
N ALA A 256 10.79 -7.09 -7.23
CA ALA A 256 11.74 -8.17 -6.99
C ALA A 256 12.30 -8.77 -8.30
N PHE A 257 11.82 -8.34 -9.46
CA PHE A 257 12.14 -8.96 -10.76
C PHE A 257 12.80 -7.96 -11.72
N CYS A 258 13.72 -8.45 -12.54
CA CYS A 258 14.31 -7.66 -13.63
C CYS A 258 13.34 -7.51 -14.80
N GLY A 259 13.60 -6.63 -15.78
CA GLY A 259 12.70 -6.46 -16.95
C GLY A 259 12.49 -7.74 -17.78
N ARG A 260 13.35 -8.77 -17.63
CA ARG A 260 13.12 -10.09 -18.24
C ARG A 260 12.10 -10.94 -17.50
N HIS A 261 11.97 -10.79 -16.17
CA HIS A 261 11.11 -11.64 -15.33
C HIS A 261 9.94 -10.89 -14.68
N GLY A 262 9.97 -9.56 -14.68
CA GLY A 262 8.92 -8.70 -14.16
C GLY A 262 7.86 -8.39 -15.20
N CYS A 263 6.65 -8.13 -14.74
CA CYS A 263 5.53 -7.70 -15.58
C CYS A 263 5.88 -6.42 -16.35
N GLY A 264 5.58 -6.37 -17.65
CA GLY A 264 5.72 -5.19 -18.49
C GLY A 264 4.64 -4.12 -18.28
N ALA A 265 3.74 -4.28 -17.30
CA ALA A 265 2.78 -3.24 -16.94
C ALA A 265 3.44 -2.21 -16.02
N ASP A 266 3.13 -0.93 -16.24
CA ASP A 266 3.67 0.17 -15.45
C ASP A 266 3.37 -0.03 -13.96
N ASN A 267 4.40 0.10 -13.13
CA ASN A 267 4.33 -0.05 -11.66
C ASN A 267 3.86 -1.43 -11.16
N CYS A 268 3.88 -2.48 -12.00
CA CYS A 268 3.60 -3.83 -11.54
C CYS A 268 4.89 -4.54 -11.11
N ALA A 269 4.95 -4.94 -9.83
CA ALA A 269 6.06 -5.72 -9.28
C ALA A 269 5.89 -7.24 -9.46
N GLY A 270 4.87 -7.69 -10.19
CA GLY A 270 4.52 -9.10 -10.36
C GLY A 270 5.51 -9.87 -11.25
N TYR A 271 5.65 -11.16 -10.98
CA TYR A 271 6.37 -12.10 -11.83
C TYR A 271 5.58 -12.38 -13.12
N LYS A 272 6.27 -12.45 -14.26
CA LYS A 272 5.69 -12.91 -15.53
C LYS A 272 6.08 -14.37 -15.79
N GLU A 273 5.16 -15.15 -16.31
CA GLU A 273 5.45 -16.52 -16.74
C GLU A 273 6.35 -16.52 -17.99
N THR A 274 7.08 -17.62 -18.21
CA THR A 274 8.22 -17.70 -19.16
C THR A 274 7.91 -17.30 -20.60
N SER A 275 6.65 -17.28 -21.01
CA SER A 275 6.21 -16.91 -22.37
C SER A 275 5.43 -15.60 -22.47
N SER A 276 5.02 -14.98 -21.37
CA SER A 276 4.17 -13.78 -21.40
C SER A 276 4.97 -12.50 -21.11
N TRP A 277 4.48 -11.37 -21.61
CA TRP A 277 5.05 -10.05 -21.31
C TRP A 277 4.47 -9.45 -20.01
N PHE A 278 3.38 -10.03 -19.50
CA PHE A 278 2.60 -9.51 -18.38
C PHE A 278 2.41 -10.60 -17.31
N CYS A 279 2.21 -10.24 -16.06
CA CYS A 279 1.81 -11.20 -15.03
C CYS A 279 0.36 -11.67 -15.26
N HIS A 280 -0.07 -12.73 -14.58
CA HIS A 280 -1.41 -13.29 -14.71
C HIS A 280 -2.55 -12.29 -14.45
N GLU A 281 -2.33 -11.25 -13.63
CA GLU A 281 -3.31 -10.19 -13.37
C GLU A 281 -3.41 -9.16 -14.51
N HIS A 282 -2.34 -9.03 -15.31
CA HIS A 282 -2.25 -8.09 -16.42
C HIS A 282 -2.26 -8.76 -17.79
N GLU A 283 -2.35 -10.09 -17.84
CA GLU A 283 -2.52 -10.85 -19.07
C GLU A 283 -4.01 -10.97 -19.39
N CYS A 284 -4.36 -10.91 -20.68
CA CYS A 284 -5.73 -11.09 -21.10
C CYS A 284 -6.20 -12.53 -20.80
N ALA A 285 -7.32 -12.67 -20.08
CA ALA A 285 -7.90 -13.95 -19.70
C ALA A 285 -8.39 -14.83 -20.88
N ARG A 286 -8.36 -14.30 -22.11
CA ARG A 286 -8.68 -15.11 -23.30
C ARG A 286 -7.50 -16.02 -23.61
N LEU A 287 -7.78 -17.33 -23.71
CA LEU A 287 -6.80 -18.37 -24.03
C LEU A 287 -5.85 -17.93 -25.17
N ARG A 288 -4.55 -17.99 -24.89
CA ARG A 288 -3.44 -17.66 -25.80
C ARG A 288 -3.31 -16.17 -26.20
N CYS A 289 -3.95 -15.24 -25.47
CA CYS A 289 -3.80 -13.81 -25.73
C CYS A 289 -2.73 -13.19 -24.83
N THR A 290 -1.55 -12.91 -25.39
CA THR A 290 -0.42 -12.31 -24.66
C THR A 290 -0.50 -10.79 -24.52
N ASN A 291 -1.65 -10.18 -24.81
CA ASN A 291 -1.83 -8.73 -24.76
C ASN A 291 -2.16 -8.26 -23.34
N LYS A 292 -1.77 -7.02 -23.02
CA LYS A 292 -2.07 -6.35 -21.75
C LYS A 292 -3.59 -6.26 -21.53
N ALA A 293 -4.08 -6.73 -20.39
CA ALA A 293 -5.44 -6.48 -19.94
C ALA A 293 -5.62 -4.99 -19.61
N VAL A 294 -6.79 -4.43 -19.94
CA VAL A 294 -7.12 -3.04 -19.58
C VAL A 294 -7.39 -2.99 -18.08
N ALA A 295 -6.86 -1.97 -17.40
CA ALA A 295 -7.05 -1.80 -15.97
C ALA A 295 -8.53 -1.92 -15.57
N GLY A 296 -8.84 -2.77 -14.60
CA GLY A 296 -10.21 -3.06 -14.15
C GLY A 296 -10.96 -4.09 -15.01
N THR A 297 -10.33 -4.69 -16.01
CA THR A 297 -10.91 -5.76 -16.84
C THR A 297 -9.95 -6.94 -16.95
N ASP A 298 -10.48 -8.11 -17.27
CA ASP A 298 -9.73 -9.33 -17.58
C ASP A 298 -9.39 -9.45 -19.08
N ARG A 299 -9.64 -8.40 -19.88
CA ARG A 299 -9.54 -8.44 -21.34
C ARG A 299 -8.66 -7.32 -21.88
N CYS A 300 -7.93 -7.63 -22.95
CA CYS A 300 -7.24 -6.60 -23.72
C CYS A 300 -8.25 -5.78 -24.55
N LEU A 301 -7.82 -4.60 -25.03
CA LEU A 301 -8.64 -3.70 -25.85
C LEU A 301 -9.30 -4.43 -27.04
N LEU A 302 -8.53 -5.25 -27.76
CA LEU A 302 -9.03 -6.01 -28.91
C LEU A 302 -10.18 -6.96 -28.54
N HIS A 303 -10.15 -7.56 -27.34
CA HIS A 303 -11.19 -8.48 -26.88
C HIS A 303 -12.38 -7.77 -26.22
N LEU A 304 -12.19 -6.56 -25.71
CA LEU A 304 -13.30 -5.71 -25.28
C LEU A 304 -14.13 -5.25 -26.49
N GLU A 305 -13.47 -4.82 -27.56
CA GLU A 305 -14.13 -4.41 -28.81
C GLU A 305 -14.90 -5.57 -29.47
N GLN A 306 -14.30 -6.76 -29.54
CA GLN A 306 -14.98 -7.95 -30.09
C GLN A 306 -16.18 -8.40 -29.23
N GLY A 307 -16.09 -8.32 -27.91
CA GLY A 307 -17.16 -8.73 -26.99
C GLY A 307 -18.38 -7.82 -27.03
N GLY A 308 -18.19 -6.52 -27.29
CA GLY A 308 -19.28 -5.57 -27.48
C GLY A 308 -20.11 -5.85 -28.74
N SER A 309 -19.48 -6.34 -29.82
CA SER A 309 -20.16 -6.65 -31.08
C SER A 309 -21.17 -7.79 -30.94
N MET A 310 -20.81 -8.89 -30.27
CA MET A 310 -21.70 -10.05 -30.14
C MET A 310 -22.91 -9.81 -29.23
N ARG A 311 -22.81 -8.94 -28.22
CA ARG A 311 -23.99 -8.56 -27.40
C ARG A 311 -25.01 -7.72 -28.18
N ASN A 312 -24.56 -6.93 -29.15
CA ASN A 312 -25.45 -6.11 -29.96
C ASN A 312 -26.17 -6.89 -31.05
N GLU A 313 -25.62 -8.00 -31.55
CA GLU A 313 -26.33 -8.87 -32.49
C GLU A 313 -27.42 -9.73 -31.82
N ALA A 314 -27.17 -10.22 -30.60
CA ALA A 314 -28.15 -11.05 -29.87
C ALA A 314 -29.45 -10.30 -29.54
N THR A 315 -29.46 -8.96 -29.56
CA THR A 315 -30.67 -8.14 -29.29
C THR A 315 -31.46 -7.77 -30.56
N LYS A 316 -30.91 -8.02 -31.77
CA LYS A 316 -31.61 -7.71 -33.04
C LYS A 316 -32.48 -8.85 -33.56
N THR A 317 -32.32 -10.07 -33.07
CA THR A 317 -33.28 -11.16 -33.33
C THR A 317 -34.52 -11.01 -32.44
N LYS A 318 -35.34 -10.00 -32.71
CA LYS A 318 -36.73 -9.97 -32.23
C LYS A 318 -37.48 -11.12 -32.92
N PRO A 319 -38.05 -12.08 -32.18
CA PRO A 319 -38.97 -13.05 -32.78
C PRO A 319 -40.17 -12.27 -33.30
N ARG A 320 -40.30 -12.21 -34.64
CA ARG A 320 -41.57 -11.84 -35.26
C ARG A 320 -42.57 -12.92 -34.85
N GLY A 321 -43.53 -12.50 -34.03
CA GLY A 321 -44.51 -13.39 -33.43
C GLY A 321 -45.32 -14.18 -34.46
N ARG A 322 -45.58 -15.43 -34.10
CA ARG A 322 -46.80 -16.21 -34.31
C ARG A 322 -46.83 -17.11 -33.08
N GLY A 323 -47.84 -17.10 -32.23
CA GLY A 323 -49.26 -17.24 -32.48
C GLY A 323 -49.74 -18.17 -31.36
N ARG A 324 -50.91 -17.88 -30.80
CA ARG A 324 -51.53 -18.64 -29.72
C ARG A 324 -51.64 -20.12 -30.09
N GLY A 325 -51.23 -21.02 -29.20
CA GLY A 325 -51.48 -22.45 -29.29
C GLY A 325 -51.51 -23.05 -27.88
N ARG A 326 -52.69 -23.47 -27.45
CA ARG A 326 -53.00 -24.07 -26.15
C ARG A 326 -53.14 -25.59 -26.38
N GLY A 327 -52.52 -26.40 -25.52
CA GLY A 327 -52.53 -27.88 -25.56
C GLY A 327 -51.10 -28.40 -25.68
N GLY A 328 -50.62 -29.39 -24.93
CA GLY A 328 -51.24 -30.36 -24.02
C GLY A 328 -50.42 -31.65 -24.13
N GLY A 329 -50.00 -32.23 -23.00
CA GLY A 329 -49.68 -33.65 -22.82
C GLY A 329 -48.41 -34.25 -23.46
N GLY A 330 -47.85 -35.24 -22.75
CA GLY A 330 -46.83 -36.21 -23.22
C GLY A 330 -45.39 -35.73 -22.96
N GLY A 331 -44.53 -36.39 -22.19
CA GLY A 331 -44.33 -37.84 -22.06
C GLY A 331 -43.29 -38.27 -23.09
N GLY A 332 -42.11 -38.71 -22.65
CA GLY A 332 -41.04 -39.21 -23.52
C GLY A 332 -39.65 -39.03 -22.91
N ASP A 333 -39.20 -40.10 -22.25
CA ASP A 333 -37.80 -40.45 -22.04
C ASP A 333 -37.02 -40.50 -23.38
N ASP A 334 -35.71 -40.24 -23.33
CA ASP A 334 -34.66 -41.04 -23.98
C ASP A 334 -33.34 -40.23 -24.09
N ASP A 335 -32.30 -40.93 -23.64
CA ASP A 335 -30.87 -40.78 -23.90
C ASP A 335 -30.44 -40.02 -25.17
N ASP A 336 -29.40 -39.19 -25.05
CA ASP A 336 -28.21 -39.41 -25.88
C ASP A 336 -26.97 -38.68 -25.32
N GLY A 337 -25.92 -39.47 -25.11
CA GLY A 337 -24.65 -39.05 -24.58
C GLY A 337 -23.77 -38.37 -25.62
N GLY A 338 -23.32 -37.14 -25.33
CA GLY A 338 -22.31 -36.42 -26.10
C GLY A 338 -20.96 -36.35 -25.37
N PRO A 339 -19.82 -36.57 -26.05
CA PRO A 339 -18.53 -36.88 -25.42
C PRO A 339 -17.84 -35.67 -24.78
N ARG A 340 -17.22 -35.91 -23.63
CA ARG A 340 -16.28 -34.99 -22.97
C ARG A 340 -14.91 -35.06 -23.67
N PRO A 341 -14.30 -33.94 -24.11
CA PRO A 341 -12.90 -33.96 -24.51
C PRO A 341 -12.02 -34.05 -23.24
N ARG A 342 -11.23 -35.12 -23.21
CA ARG A 342 -10.09 -35.30 -22.31
C ARG A 342 -8.93 -34.49 -22.89
N ASP A 343 -8.48 -33.48 -22.17
CA ASP A 343 -7.11 -32.97 -22.28
C ASP A 343 -6.53 -32.87 -20.87
N ALA A 344 -5.81 -33.94 -20.50
CA ALA A 344 -4.98 -33.99 -19.31
C ALA A 344 -3.63 -33.38 -19.67
N SER A 345 -3.40 -32.14 -19.22
CA SER A 345 -2.04 -31.62 -19.10
C SER A 345 -1.36 -32.27 -17.89
N PRO A 346 -0.07 -32.62 -17.97
CA PRO A 346 0.65 -33.26 -16.88
C PRO A 346 0.83 -32.30 -15.69
N PRO A 347 0.83 -32.80 -14.44
CA PRO A 347 1.10 -31.96 -13.28
C PRO A 347 2.57 -31.52 -13.29
N VAL A 348 2.80 -30.21 -13.29
CA VAL A 348 4.09 -29.63 -12.91
C VAL A 348 4.23 -29.79 -11.40
N VAL A 349 5.19 -30.62 -10.99
CA VAL A 349 5.58 -30.79 -9.59
C VAL A 349 6.30 -29.53 -9.14
N ILE A 350 5.60 -28.65 -8.41
CA ILE A 350 6.25 -27.66 -7.55
C ILE A 350 6.65 -28.40 -6.28
N LEU A 351 7.95 -28.63 -6.10
CA LEU A 351 8.51 -29.18 -4.86
C LEU A 351 8.34 -28.14 -3.75
N ASN A 352 7.24 -28.25 -2.99
CA ASN A 352 7.10 -27.62 -1.68
C ASN A 352 8.06 -28.30 -0.70
N GLY A 353 9.28 -27.79 -0.62
CA GLY A 353 10.24 -28.16 0.42
C GLY A 353 10.01 -27.32 1.69
N GLY A 354 9.17 -27.81 2.60
CA GLY A 354 9.05 -27.30 3.95
C GLY A 354 8.55 -28.38 4.90
N PRO A 355 9.30 -28.78 5.95
CA PRO A 355 8.84 -29.78 6.90
C PRO A 355 7.85 -29.20 7.91
N TYR A 356 6.70 -29.89 7.95
CA TYR A 356 5.66 -29.94 8.97
C TYR A 356 6.08 -29.51 10.39
N SER A 357 5.31 -28.59 10.98
CA SER A 357 4.90 -28.72 12.38
C SER A 357 3.37 -28.61 12.47
N SER A 358 2.81 -29.57 13.18
CA SER A 358 1.40 -29.91 13.24
C SER A 358 0.66 -28.99 14.22
N SER A 359 -0.45 -28.38 13.79
CA SER A 359 -1.45 -27.79 14.70
C SER A 359 -2.74 -28.60 14.62
N PRO A 360 -3.26 -29.14 15.74
CA PRO A 360 -4.61 -29.66 15.83
C PRO A 360 -5.60 -28.56 16.26
N TRP A 361 -6.90 -28.87 16.13
CA TRP A 361 -8.10 -28.15 16.58
C TRP A 361 -8.86 -27.33 15.54
N SER A 362 -9.80 -28.06 14.94
CA SER A 362 -11.02 -27.57 14.29
C SER A 362 -12.00 -26.99 15.33
N ARG A 363 -12.63 -25.84 15.02
CA ARG A 363 -14.10 -25.70 14.88
C ARG A 363 -14.53 -24.22 14.67
N PRO A 364 -15.54 -23.96 13.81
CA PRO A 364 -16.18 -22.66 13.66
C PRO A 364 -17.41 -22.53 14.59
N CYS A 365 -17.53 -21.40 15.28
CA CYS A 365 -18.82 -20.97 15.85
C CYS A 365 -19.48 -20.01 14.86
N TRP A 366 -20.59 -20.47 14.28
CA TRP A 366 -21.66 -19.64 13.77
C TRP A 366 -22.58 -19.30 14.94
N GLU A 367 -22.99 -18.05 15.07
CA GLU A 367 -24.20 -17.68 15.77
C GLU A 367 -25.08 -16.92 14.78
N GLU A 368 -26.26 -17.50 14.53
CA GLU A 368 -27.36 -16.85 13.84
C GLU A 368 -27.87 -15.71 14.70
N ASP A 369 -28.13 -14.55 14.09
CA ASP A 369 -29.05 -13.59 14.68
C ASP A 369 -30.21 -13.27 13.74
N ARG A 370 -31.39 -13.47 14.31
CA ARG A 370 -32.72 -13.29 13.72
C ARG A 370 -33.01 -11.81 13.53
N ALA A 371 -32.98 -11.33 12.29
CA ALA A 371 -33.84 -10.21 11.89
C ALA A 371 -34.05 -10.22 10.38
N GLY A 372 -35.10 -10.91 9.95
CA GLY A 372 -35.58 -10.82 8.58
C GLY A 372 -35.96 -9.38 8.21
N ARG A 373 -35.36 -8.86 7.14
CA ARG A 373 -35.94 -7.85 6.25
C ARG A 373 -35.19 -7.85 4.90
N ARG A 374 -35.80 -8.50 3.91
CA ARG A 374 -35.50 -8.28 2.49
C ARG A 374 -36.06 -6.91 2.07
N ARG A 375 -35.21 -6.05 1.52
CA ARG A 375 -35.53 -4.97 0.55
C ARG A 375 -34.30 -4.89 -0.36
N GLY A 376 -34.35 -5.29 -1.62
CA GLY A 376 -35.07 -4.59 -2.69
C GLY A 376 -34.10 -3.61 -3.34
N SER A 377 -33.51 -3.99 -4.49
CA SER A 377 -32.73 -3.12 -5.38
C SER A 377 -33.52 -1.86 -5.78
N PRO A 378 -32.85 -0.81 -6.30
CA PRO A 378 -32.78 -0.74 -7.76
C PRO A 378 -31.43 -0.26 -8.32
N ALA A 379 -31.20 -0.69 -9.55
CA ALA A 379 -30.21 -0.15 -10.49
C ALA A 379 -30.46 1.33 -10.83
N CYS A 380 -29.41 1.99 -11.34
CA CYS A 380 -29.36 3.07 -12.35
C CYS A 380 -27.91 3.60 -12.37
N SER A 381 -27.03 3.18 -13.30
CA SER A 381 -26.78 3.78 -14.64
C SER A 381 -26.51 5.29 -14.61
N TYR A 382 -25.27 5.70 -14.92
CA TYR A 382 -24.95 6.78 -15.88
C TYR A 382 -23.44 6.81 -16.13
N ASP A 383 -23.06 6.45 -17.35
CA ASP A 383 -21.76 6.68 -17.97
C ASP A 383 -21.56 8.17 -18.26
N CYS A 384 -20.34 8.68 -18.04
CA CYS A 384 -19.82 9.83 -18.78
C CYS A 384 -18.63 9.35 -19.60
N VAL A 385 -18.89 9.18 -20.90
CA VAL A 385 -17.89 8.99 -21.96
C VAL A 385 -17.22 10.34 -22.20
N ASP A 386 -15.89 10.37 -22.18
CA ASP A 386 -15.10 11.49 -22.69
C ASP A 386 -14.77 11.15 -24.16
N ASP A 387 -15.50 11.78 -25.09
CA ASP A 387 -15.31 11.64 -26.53
C ASP A 387 -13.99 12.32 -26.94
N GLY A 388 -12.93 11.53 -27.00
CA GLY A 388 -11.66 11.92 -27.59
C GLY A 388 -11.83 12.35 -29.05
N ARG A 389 -11.81 13.65 -29.30
CA ARG A 389 -11.41 14.24 -30.59
C ARG A 389 -10.53 15.46 -30.36
N GLY A 390 -9.28 15.34 -30.83
CA GLY A 390 -8.48 16.38 -31.48
C GLY A 390 -8.24 17.71 -30.76
N ASP A 391 -7.01 17.89 -30.26
CA ASP A 391 -6.11 19.03 -30.52
C ASP A 391 -5.25 19.37 -29.29
N HIS A 392 -4.13 18.68 -29.19
CA HIS A 392 -3.14 18.81 -28.11
C HIS A 392 -2.39 20.17 -28.08
N ALA A 393 -2.71 21.10 -28.98
CA ALA A 393 -2.04 22.39 -29.08
C ALA A 393 -2.71 23.53 -28.28
N ARG A 394 -3.97 23.39 -27.82
CA ARG A 394 -4.70 24.49 -27.14
C ARG A 394 -4.81 24.39 -25.61
N CYS A 395 -4.42 23.27 -25.01
CA CYS A 395 -4.47 23.10 -23.54
C CYS A 395 -3.30 23.78 -22.80
N ARG A 396 -2.18 24.05 -23.47
CA ARG A 396 -1.00 24.68 -22.83
C ARG A 396 -1.21 26.19 -22.56
N ASP A 397 -1.97 26.87 -23.39
CA ASP A 397 -2.26 28.32 -23.26
C ASP A 397 -3.33 28.66 -22.23
N ARG A 398 -4.16 27.69 -21.83
CA ARG A 398 -5.17 27.89 -20.79
C ARG A 398 -4.59 27.73 -19.39
N ALA A 399 -3.67 26.78 -19.21
CA ALA A 399 -2.97 26.58 -17.95
C ALA A 399 -2.04 27.75 -17.58
N MET A 400 -1.36 28.36 -18.55
CA MET A 400 -0.51 29.55 -18.32
C MET A 400 -1.32 30.82 -18.00
N ARG A 401 -2.55 30.94 -18.54
CA ARG A 401 -3.44 32.09 -18.26
C ARG A 401 -4.01 32.08 -16.84
N ASP A 402 -4.24 30.90 -16.26
CA ASP A 402 -4.72 30.77 -14.89
C ASP A 402 -3.59 30.84 -13.85
N TYR A 403 -2.35 30.53 -14.24
CA TYR A 403 -1.17 30.72 -13.39
C TYR A 403 -0.85 32.21 -13.17
N ASN A 404 -0.85 33.03 -14.22
CA ASN A 404 -0.61 34.48 -14.13
C ASN A 404 -1.75 35.27 -13.43
N LYS A 405 -2.94 34.68 -13.28
CA LYS A 405 -4.03 35.28 -12.50
C LYS A 405 -3.92 35.02 -10.99
N ARG A 406 -3.14 34.03 -10.56
CA ARG A 406 -3.00 33.65 -9.15
C ARG A 406 -1.76 34.22 -8.47
N TYR A 407 -0.77 34.66 -9.25
CA TYR A 407 0.44 35.29 -8.74
C TYR A 407 0.81 36.50 -9.60
N PRO A 408 0.20 37.68 -9.37
CA PRO A 408 0.76 38.91 -9.92
C PRO A 408 2.11 39.13 -9.25
N PHE A 409 3.18 39.11 -10.03
CA PHE A 409 4.46 39.65 -9.60
C PHE A 409 4.23 41.14 -9.32
N GLY A 410 4.35 41.53 -8.04
CA GLY A 410 4.43 42.92 -7.65
C GLY A 410 5.85 43.42 -7.90
N ASP A 411 5.94 44.61 -8.48
CA ASP A 411 7.15 45.45 -8.47
C ASP A 411 7.46 45.96 -7.05
#